data_AF-A0A1C6KAX3-F1
#
_entry.id   AF-A0A1C6KAX3-F1
#
_cell.length_a   1.000
_cell.length_b   1.000
_cell.length_c   1.000
_cell.angle_alpha   90.00
_cell.angle_beta   90.00
_cell.angle_gamma   90.00
#
_symmetry.space_group_name_H-M   'P 1'
#
loop_
_entity.id
_entity.type
_entity.pdbx_description
1 polymer ?
#
loop_
_entity_poly.entity_id
_entity_poly.type
_entity_poly.pdbx_seq_one_letter_code
_entity_poly.pdbx_strand_id
1 'polypeptide(L)'
;MVKITEELLQKADQIPNFSDGVIMPDGDYRLIEEKGHLQTMMALLPYPEKEIWKMIPENDSALFWMIEKTGCVLTDYNSTVGMVMTRSQKEVFDALVARGIISPEYFDITRQRQKMRDQGKQGSTVSEEKTEQDC
;
A
#
# COMPACT_ATOMS: atom_id res chain seq x y z
N MET A 1 -8.21 -3.42 -19.20
CA MET A 1 -7.38 -2.95 -18.07
C MET A 1 -7.25 -1.45 -18.23
N VAL A 2 -7.87 -0.68 -17.34
CA VAL A 2 -8.09 0.78 -17.54
C VAL A 2 -6.93 1.53 -16.91
N LYS A 3 -5.82 1.69 -17.64
CA LYS A 3 -4.75 2.61 -17.23
C LYS A 3 -5.33 4.00 -17.00
N ILE A 4 -4.75 4.82 -16.11
CA ILE A 4 -5.05 6.25 -16.11
C ILE A 4 -4.90 6.74 -17.55
N THR A 5 -6.01 7.15 -18.17
CA THR A 5 -6.00 7.72 -19.51
C THR A 5 -5.95 9.23 -19.35
N GLU A 6 -5.37 9.90 -20.33
CA GLU A 6 -5.46 11.36 -20.41
C GLU A 6 -6.93 11.82 -20.37
N GLU A 7 -7.85 11.02 -20.90
CA GLU A 7 -9.30 11.23 -20.82
C GLU A 7 -9.85 11.17 -19.39
N LEU A 8 -9.35 10.25 -18.55
CA LEU A 8 -9.74 10.17 -17.13
C LEU A 8 -9.20 11.38 -16.36
N LEU A 9 -7.96 11.80 -16.63
CA LEU A 9 -7.36 12.99 -16.05
C LEU A 9 -8.10 14.28 -16.44
N GLN A 10 -8.56 14.39 -17.69
CA GLN A 10 -9.35 15.54 -18.15
C GLN A 10 -10.73 15.65 -17.47
N LYS A 11 -11.23 14.55 -16.92
CA LYS A 11 -12.50 14.51 -16.19
C LYS A 11 -12.33 14.54 -14.67
N ALA A 12 -11.11 14.68 -14.16
CA ALA A 12 -10.81 14.64 -12.73
C ALA A 12 -11.68 15.64 -11.94
N ASP A 13 -11.85 16.87 -12.44
CA ASP A 13 -12.67 17.91 -11.80
C ASP A 13 -14.17 17.58 -11.73
N GLN A 14 -14.63 16.60 -12.52
CA GLN A 14 -16.03 16.16 -12.57
C GLN A 14 -16.28 14.92 -11.71
N ILE A 15 -15.22 14.32 -11.17
CA ILE A 15 -15.28 13.09 -10.39
C ILE A 15 -15.08 13.47 -8.91
N PRO A 16 -16.11 13.27 -8.06
CA PRO A 16 -15.98 13.50 -6.63
C PRO A 16 -14.84 12.65 -6.04
N ASN A 17 -14.03 13.25 -5.17
CA ASN A 17 -12.93 12.59 -4.47
C ASN A 17 -11.94 11.87 -5.39
N PHE A 18 -11.66 12.42 -6.58
CA PHE A 18 -10.71 11.82 -7.52
C PHE A 18 -9.30 11.61 -6.93
N SER A 19 -8.96 12.37 -5.90
CA SER A 19 -7.72 12.24 -5.14
C SER A 19 -7.64 10.95 -4.32
N ASP A 20 -8.77 10.39 -3.90
CA ASP A 20 -8.84 9.14 -3.13
C ASP A 20 -8.68 7.96 -4.09
N GLY A 21 -7.48 7.42 -4.13
CA GLY A 21 -7.13 6.42 -5.12
C GLY A 21 -5.96 5.54 -4.73
N VAL A 22 -5.65 4.64 -5.65
CA VAL A 22 -4.56 3.67 -5.52
C VAL A 22 -3.79 3.63 -6.84
N ILE A 23 -2.49 3.94 -6.81
CA ILE A 23 -1.58 3.71 -7.92
C ILE A 23 -0.99 2.30 -7.77
N MET A 24 -1.38 1.41 -8.68
CA MET A 24 -0.91 0.04 -8.78
C MET A 24 0.60 -0.03 -9.14
N PRO A 25 1.29 -1.14 -8.86
CA PRO A 25 2.72 -1.28 -9.18
C PRO A 25 3.11 -1.03 -10.65
N ASP A 26 2.18 -1.31 -11.58
CA ASP A 26 2.34 -1.12 -13.01
C ASP A 26 1.97 0.29 -13.50
N GLY A 27 1.54 1.18 -12.60
CA GLY A 27 1.06 2.53 -12.91
C GLY A 27 -0.41 2.58 -13.32
N ASP A 28 -1.17 1.50 -13.18
CA ASP A 28 -2.64 1.61 -13.23
C ASP A 28 -3.15 2.45 -12.04
N TYR A 29 -4.13 3.32 -12.24
CA TYR A 29 -4.69 4.13 -11.14
C TYR A 29 -6.17 3.87 -11.00
N ARG A 30 -6.55 3.55 -9.77
CA ARG A 30 -7.91 3.14 -9.45
C ARG A 30 -8.47 4.08 -8.41
N LEU A 31 -9.62 4.65 -8.72
CA LEU A 31 -10.38 5.44 -7.78
C LEU A 31 -10.94 4.56 -6.68
N ILE A 32 -11.02 5.14 -5.50
CA ILE A 32 -11.72 4.56 -4.38
C ILE A 32 -13.17 5.01 -4.48
N GLU A 33 -14.07 4.08 -4.79
CA GLU A 33 -15.49 4.36 -4.94
C GLU A 33 -16.19 4.38 -3.57
N GLU A 34 -16.71 3.22 -3.13
CA GLU A 34 -17.57 3.14 -1.94
C GLU A 34 -16.85 2.63 -0.68
N LYS A 35 -15.73 1.93 -0.85
CA LYS A 35 -15.00 1.29 0.25
C LYS A 35 -13.64 1.95 0.42
N GLY A 36 -13.28 2.39 1.62
CA GLY A 36 -12.01 3.09 1.88
C GLY A 36 -10.75 2.34 1.42
N HIS A 37 -9.58 3.01 1.46
CA HIS A 37 -8.30 2.49 0.93
C HIS A 37 -7.99 1.06 1.36
N LEU A 38 -8.27 0.72 2.62
CA LEU A 38 -7.98 -0.60 3.16
C LEU A 38 -8.77 -1.71 2.46
N GLN A 39 -10.09 -1.54 2.34
CA GLN A 39 -10.96 -2.51 1.67
C GLN A 39 -10.65 -2.61 0.18
N THR A 40 -10.32 -1.48 -0.46
CA THR A 40 -9.88 -1.46 -1.86
C THR A 40 -8.63 -2.32 -2.04
N MET A 41 -7.62 -2.17 -1.17
CA MET A 41 -6.43 -3.03 -1.22
C MET A 41 -6.73 -4.49 -0.89
N MET A 42 -7.65 -4.77 0.04
CA MET A 42 -8.03 -6.15 0.39
C MET A 42 -8.61 -6.89 -0.82
N ALA A 43 -9.41 -6.20 -1.64
CA ALA A 43 -9.96 -6.76 -2.87
C ALA A 43 -8.90 -7.10 -3.95
N LEU A 44 -7.66 -6.59 -3.82
CA LEU A 44 -6.55 -6.90 -4.73
C LEU A 44 -5.85 -8.23 -4.40
N LEU A 45 -6.01 -8.73 -3.16
CA LEU A 45 -5.38 -9.97 -2.74
C LEU A 45 -6.24 -11.18 -3.16
N PRO A 46 -5.64 -12.33 -3.49
CA PRO A 46 -6.36 -13.54 -3.89
C PRO A 46 -6.93 -14.31 -2.68
N TYR A 47 -7.35 -13.59 -1.64
CA TYR A 47 -7.85 -14.15 -0.39
C TYR A 47 -9.14 -13.44 0.02
N PRO A 48 -10.10 -14.15 0.64
CA PRO A 48 -11.26 -13.51 1.22
C PRO A 48 -10.85 -12.64 2.42
N GLU A 49 -11.58 -11.55 2.64
CA GLU A 49 -11.27 -10.53 3.67
C GLU A 49 -11.00 -11.13 5.05
N LYS A 50 -11.82 -12.10 5.49
CA LYS A 50 -11.63 -12.82 6.77
C LYS A 50 -10.26 -13.48 6.90
N GLU A 51 -9.71 -14.02 5.82
CA GLU A 51 -8.40 -14.67 5.86
C GLU A 51 -7.28 -13.64 5.80
N ILE A 52 -7.47 -12.52 5.09
CA ILE A 52 -6.53 -11.39 5.10
C ILE A 52 -6.35 -10.86 6.52
N TRP A 53 -7.44 -10.65 7.27
CA TRP A 53 -7.38 -10.17 8.65
C TRP A 53 -6.55 -11.06 9.58
N LYS A 54 -6.49 -12.37 9.33
CA LYS A 54 -5.66 -13.31 10.11
C LYS A 54 -4.18 -13.27 9.71
N MET A 55 -3.86 -12.77 8.52
CA MET A 55 -2.48 -12.67 8.02
C MET A 55 -1.79 -11.40 8.49
N ILE A 56 -2.55 -10.38 8.89
CA ILE A 56 -2.02 -9.12 9.42
C ILE A 56 -1.50 -9.37 10.86
N PRO A 57 -0.22 -9.13 11.17
CA PRO A 57 0.30 -9.26 12.52
C PRO A 57 -0.40 -8.28 13.48
N GLU A 58 -0.73 -8.73 14.69
CA GLU A 58 -1.43 -7.93 15.70
C GLU A 58 -0.68 -6.64 16.10
N ASN A 59 0.65 -6.66 16.04
CA ASN A 59 1.52 -5.54 16.36
C ASN A 59 1.89 -4.68 15.14
N ASP A 60 1.16 -4.82 14.02
CA ASP A 60 1.44 -4.10 12.78
C ASP A 60 0.23 -3.26 12.33
N SER A 61 0.51 -2.20 11.58
CA SER A 61 -0.53 -1.40 10.94
C SER A 61 -1.10 -2.17 9.75
N ALA A 62 -2.40 -2.47 9.79
CA ALA A 62 -3.11 -3.10 8.68
C ALA A 62 -2.89 -2.35 7.36
N LEU A 63 -2.93 -1.01 7.39
CA LEU A 63 -2.73 -0.19 6.19
C LEU A 63 -1.32 -0.38 5.61
N PHE A 64 -0.29 -0.32 6.44
CA PHE A 64 1.10 -0.41 6.00
C PHE A 64 1.48 -1.84 5.58
N TRP A 65 0.91 -2.84 6.26
CA TRP A 65 1.02 -4.23 5.84
C TRP A 65 0.37 -4.42 4.46
N MET A 66 -0.81 -3.86 4.23
CA MET A 66 -1.49 -3.95 2.94
C MET A 66 -0.72 -3.24 1.82
N ILE A 67 -0.14 -2.06 2.08
CA ILE A 67 0.76 -1.37 1.14
C ILE A 67 1.94 -2.27 0.77
N GLU A 68 2.57 -2.92 1.75
CA GLU A 68 3.69 -3.83 1.50
C GLU A 68 3.28 -5.05 0.67
N LYS A 69 2.11 -5.66 0.96
CA LYS A 69 1.64 -6.87 0.25
C LYS A 69 1.16 -6.61 -1.17
N THR A 70 0.59 -5.44 -1.41
CA THR A 70 0.06 -5.07 -2.72
C THR A 70 1.09 -4.32 -3.57
N GLY A 71 2.07 -3.67 -2.95
CA GLY A 71 3.02 -2.77 -3.61
C GLY A 71 2.37 -1.47 -4.10
N CYS A 72 1.13 -1.20 -3.70
CA CYS A 72 0.39 -0.03 -4.13
C CYS A 72 0.86 1.25 -3.42
N VAL A 73 0.63 2.38 -4.10
CA VAL A 73 0.70 3.71 -3.49
C VAL A 73 -0.72 4.19 -3.25
N LEU A 74 -1.02 4.64 -2.05
CA LEU A 74 -2.30 5.24 -1.71
C LEU A 74 -2.24 6.73 -1.90
N THR A 75 -3.24 7.28 -2.58
CA THR A 75 -3.39 8.72 -2.77
C THR A 75 -4.61 9.22 -2.01
N ASP A 76 -4.46 10.40 -1.44
CA ASP A 76 -5.50 11.27 -0.89
C ASP A 76 -5.08 12.70 -1.32
N TYR A 77 -6.01 13.65 -1.27
CA TYR A 77 -5.74 15.05 -1.56
C TYR A 77 -4.57 15.58 -0.73
N ASN A 78 -4.56 15.26 0.57
CA ASN A 78 -3.59 15.83 1.52
C ASN A 78 -2.27 15.06 1.58
N SER A 79 -2.32 13.75 1.37
CA SER A 79 -1.17 12.88 1.61
C SER A 79 -1.14 11.70 0.67
N THR A 80 0.04 11.36 0.18
CA THR A 80 0.27 10.12 -0.55
C THR A 80 1.20 9.23 0.27
N VAL A 81 0.90 7.93 0.40
CA VAL A 81 1.72 7.00 1.20
C VAL A 81 1.99 5.71 0.43
N GLY A 82 3.23 5.22 0.51
CA GLY A 82 3.64 3.99 -0.15
C GLY A 82 5.05 3.56 0.22
N MET A 83 5.51 2.48 -0.39
CA MET A 83 6.94 2.14 -0.43
C MET A 83 7.59 2.78 -1.66
N VAL A 84 8.93 2.78 -1.74
CA VAL A 84 9.71 3.27 -2.87
C VAL A 84 8.99 2.95 -4.19
N MET A 85 8.56 4.01 -4.88
CA MET A 85 7.74 3.89 -6.06
C MET A 85 8.48 3.14 -7.17
N THR A 86 7.75 2.33 -7.93
CA THR A 86 8.21 1.92 -9.25
C THR A 86 8.27 3.13 -10.19
N ARG A 87 9.00 2.98 -11.31
CA ARG A 87 9.02 4.02 -12.34
C ARG A 87 7.61 4.39 -12.83
N SER A 88 6.78 3.38 -13.10
CA SER A 88 5.40 3.60 -13.57
C SER A 88 4.54 4.31 -12.53
N GLN A 89 4.70 3.97 -11.25
CA GLN A 89 4.01 4.67 -10.16
C GLN A 89 4.43 6.14 -10.08
N LYS A 90 5.73 6.43 -10.22
CA LYS A 90 6.25 7.80 -10.19
C LYS A 90 5.72 8.65 -11.34
N GLU A 91 5.64 8.09 -12.54
CA GLU A 91 5.10 8.78 -13.72
C GLU A 91 3.64 9.21 -13.50
N VAL A 92 2.82 8.35 -12.89
CA VAL A 92 1.42 8.68 -12.57
C VAL A 92 1.32 9.65 -11.41
N PHE A 93 2.07 9.45 -10.33
CA PHE A 93 2.12 10.37 -9.20
C PHE A 93 2.46 11.80 -9.67
N ASP A 94 3.49 11.95 -10.50
CA ASP A 94 3.88 13.25 -11.04
C ASP A 94 2.80 13.87 -11.92
N ALA A 95 2.08 13.06 -12.71
CA ALA A 95 0.98 13.54 -13.55
C ALA A 95 -0.21 14.04 -12.72
N LEU A 96 -0.50 13.40 -11.58
CA LEU A 96 -1.55 13.80 -10.63
C LEU A 96 -1.15 15.09 -9.87
N VAL A 97 0.09 15.15 -9.38
CA VAL A 97 0.63 16.35 -8.70
C VAL A 97 0.67 17.55 -9.63
N ALA A 98 1.14 17.39 -10.87
CA ALA A 98 1.25 18.48 -11.84
C ALA A 98 -0.12 19.10 -12.21
N ARG A 99 -1.21 18.34 -12.02
CA ARG A 99 -2.60 18.79 -12.24
C ARG A 99 -3.27 19.28 -10.95
N GLY A 100 -2.58 19.27 -9.81
CA GLY A 100 -3.13 19.70 -8.53
C GLY A 100 -4.18 18.76 -7.93
N ILE A 101 -4.23 17.51 -8.41
CA ILE A 101 -5.19 16.51 -7.96
C ILE A 101 -4.83 15.97 -6.57
N ILE A 102 -3.53 15.80 -6.33
CA ILE A 102 -2.98 15.34 -5.05
C ILE A 102 -1.81 16.23 -4.63
N SER A 103 -1.57 16.31 -3.32
CA SER A 103 -0.39 16.95 -2.75
C SER A 103 0.91 16.29 -3.23
N PRO A 104 2.01 17.05 -3.44
CA PRO A 104 3.33 16.48 -3.68
C PRO A 104 3.93 15.78 -2.44
N GLU A 105 3.28 15.87 -1.28
CA GLU A 105 3.74 15.19 -0.06
C GLU A 105 3.64 13.67 -0.18
N TYR A 106 4.78 13.01 0.01
CA TYR A 106 4.91 11.57 -0.10
C TYR A 106 5.53 10.96 1.16
N PHE A 107 4.78 10.08 1.82
CA PHE A 107 5.20 9.33 3.00
C PHE A 107 5.76 7.97 2.57
N ASP A 108 7.09 7.88 2.47
CA ASP A 108 7.80 6.62 2.19
C ASP A 108 7.95 5.76 3.45
N ILE A 109 7.25 4.63 3.50
CA ILE A 109 7.29 3.68 4.63
C ILE A 109 8.31 2.56 4.46
N THR A 110 9.15 2.56 3.41
CA THR A 110 10.06 1.45 3.07
C THR A 110 10.98 1.06 4.21
N ARG A 111 11.62 2.05 4.85
CA ARG A 111 12.52 1.80 5.99
C ARG A 111 11.76 1.26 7.20
N GLN A 112 10.54 1.73 7.44
CA GLN A 112 9.68 1.22 8.50
C GLN A 112 9.31 -0.24 8.23
N ARG A 113 8.90 -0.58 7.00
CA ARG A 113 8.57 -1.96 6.62
C ARG A 113 9.77 -2.90 6.72
N GLN A 114 10.96 -2.44 6.33
CA GLN A 114 12.19 -3.23 6.46
C GLN A 114 12.47 -3.59 7.92
N LYS A 115 12.35 -2.62 8.84
CA LYS A 115 12.54 -2.87 10.28
C LYS A 115 11.55 -3.90 10.83
N MET A 116 10.28 -3.84 10.43
CA MET A 116 9.26 -4.81 10.86
C MET A 116 9.60 -6.24 10.40
N ARG A 117 10.06 -6.41 9.16
CA ARG A 117 10.51 -7.72 8.64
C ARG A 117 11.71 -8.25 9.41
N ASP A 118 12.68 -7.39 9.71
CA ASP A 118 13.92 -7.80 10.37
C ASP A 118 13.69 -8.16 11.85
N GLN A 119 12.81 -7.42 12.54
CA GLN A 119 12.38 -7.74 13.91
C GLN A 119 11.60 -9.07 13.97
N GLY A 120 10.72 -9.33 13.00
CA GLY A 120 10.01 -10.61 12.89
C GLY A 120 10.94 -11.81 12.67
N LYS A 121 12.09 -11.62 12.03
CA LYS A 121 13.11 -12.66 11.83
C LYS A 121 13.99 -12.88 13.07
N GLN A 122 14.29 -11.84 13.85
CA GLN A 122 15.10 -11.99 15.06
C GLN A 122 14.33 -12.71 16.19
N GLY A 123 13.01 -12.55 16.27
CA GLY A 123 12.17 -13.27 17.23
C GLY A 123 12.03 -14.79 17.00
N SER A 124 12.44 -15.31 15.83
CA SER A 124 12.31 -16.74 15.49
C SER A 124 13.60 -17.56 15.67
N THR A 125 14.65 -16.99 16.29
CA THR A 125 15.97 -17.67 16.45
C THR A 125 16.32 -18.03 17.89
N VAL A 126 15.35 -18.05 18.81
CA VAL A 126 15.60 -18.49 20.21
C VAL A 126 14.56 -19.52 20.63
N SER A 127 14.76 -20.78 20.22
CA SER A 127 14.21 -21.95 20.94
C SER A 127 14.76 -23.28 20.41
N GLU A 128 16.07 -23.42 20.25
CA GLU A 128 16.71 -24.76 20.22
C GLU A 128 18.07 -24.66 20.90
N GLU A 129 18.07 -24.62 22.24
CA GLU A 129 19.18 -25.23 22.97
C GLU A 129 18.79 -25.58 24.41
N LYS A 130 19.01 -26.87 24.71
CA LYS A 130 19.25 -27.50 26.01
C LYS A 130 18.05 -27.89 26.87
N THR A 131 17.66 -29.16 26.70
CA THR A 131 17.49 -30.06 27.86
C THR A 131 18.08 -31.43 27.55
N GLU A 132 19.36 -31.61 27.87
CA GLU A 132 19.94 -32.95 28.11
C GLU A 132 20.93 -32.83 29.28
N GLN A 133 20.40 -33.03 30.47
CA GLN A 133 21.08 -33.27 31.75
C GLN A 133 19.92 -33.71 32.69
N ASP A 134 19.84 -34.92 33.26
CA ASP A 134 20.81 -35.63 34.08
C ASP A 134 20.54 -37.15 34.09
N CYS A 135 21.58 -37.87 34.56
CA CYS A 135 21.75 -39.30 34.81
C CYS A 135 20.58 -40.12 35.38
#